data_AF-A0A816BDF5-F1
#
_entry.id   AF-A0A816BDF5-F1
#
_cell.length_a   1.000
_cell.length_b   1.000
_cell.length_c   1.000
_cell.angle_alpha   90.00
_cell.angle_beta   90.00
_cell.angle_gamma   90.00
#
_symmetry.space_group_name_H-M   'P 1'
#
loop_
_entity.id
_entity.type
_entity.pdbx_description
1 polymer ?
#
loop_
_entity_poly.entity_id
_entity_poly.type
_entity_poly.pdbx_seq_one_letter_code
_entity_poly.pdbx_strand_id
1 'polypeptide(L)'
;MATAANKSAISRFLDVGEEPNQVLLPIRGYENQPLLSLRQSVEKVQELLLELDLMVDTALQNSKKPADNLTVDESAAIHLYTMQWEEPNVSLYEKLNSTLRSERREPLRPWFPYLKLLLTALFKLSSQKTTVWRGVRGNLSDQYDEDHVWWGFSSCTEHMEVMERFIGQSGVRTLFNIECINGKAIRPHSFFKKESEILLLPGSYFRVVGKWSPAKDLYMIHLRETAPPRTYLEPPFKSSSAVEFSSIWPQFKSEPPAMEKLAIAKEKYSSGASTSVVQAKVDWKNARWSKNGVTVAGNNGCGSELNQLNYPHGIYVDDDQTVYIADKDNNRIVAWKSGAAIGQVMAGGNGEGNRLDQLNWPTDVIVDKETDSLIICDRLNKRVVQWSRRSQKGGKTIIKDIGCHGLVMDDRRFLYVSDDEKHEVRRYRMGETNGTVVAGGNGEGNCLNQFQQPNYICVDRDYSVYVGDKNNHRVMKWVNGAKEGIIAVGGQGVGNGLRQLSYPAGVLVDPLGTAYVADWSNNRVIRWCSGATQADVIAGGNGEGRQANQFTRLEGLSFDRYGNLYVADYSNHRVQRFAIEQ
;
A
#
# COMPACT_ATOMS: atom_id res chain seq x y z
N MET A 1 -26.71 24.04 -24.68
CA MET A 1 -25.37 24.57 -25.06
C MET A 1 -24.74 25.18 -23.82
N ALA A 2 -23.77 24.51 -23.19
CA ALA A 2 -22.98 25.15 -22.13
C ALA A 2 -22.07 26.20 -22.80
N THR A 3 -22.07 27.43 -22.28
CA THR A 3 -21.22 28.53 -22.74
C THR A 3 -19.73 28.14 -22.66
N ALA A 4 -18.87 28.75 -23.48
CA ALA A 4 -17.43 28.44 -23.52
C ALA A 4 -16.77 28.52 -22.13
N ALA A 5 -17.13 29.54 -21.33
CA ALA A 5 -16.72 29.70 -19.93
C ALA A 5 -17.10 28.52 -19.00
N ASN A 6 -18.18 27.78 -19.33
CA ASN A 6 -18.65 26.65 -18.53
C ASN A 6 -17.95 25.34 -18.95
N LYS A 7 -17.54 25.20 -20.22
CA LYS A 7 -16.69 24.08 -20.68
C LYS A 7 -15.26 24.19 -20.15
N SER A 8 -14.79 25.39 -19.91
CA SER A 8 -13.41 25.67 -19.55
C SER A 8 -13.19 25.49 -18.04
N ALA A 9 -14.09 25.96 -17.16
CA ALA A 9 -14.00 25.72 -15.71
C ALA A 9 -13.97 24.21 -15.37
N ILE A 10 -14.62 23.40 -16.21
CA ILE A 10 -14.63 21.94 -16.15
C ILE A 10 -13.21 21.36 -16.25
N SER A 11 -12.33 21.85 -17.12
CA SER A 11 -10.96 21.30 -17.30
C SER A 11 -10.15 21.20 -16.00
N ARG A 12 -10.25 22.22 -15.12
CA ARG A 12 -9.49 22.32 -13.86
C ARG A 12 -9.94 21.31 -12.81
N PHE A 13 -11.18 20.84 -12.88
CA PHE A 13 -11.67 19.77 -12.00
C PHE A 13 -11.34 18.38 -12.56
N LEU A 14 -11.20 18.23 -13.89
CA LEU A 14 -11.05 16.94 -14.56
C LEU A 14 -9.60 16.41 -14.70
N ASP A 15 -8.55 17.19 -14.42
CA ASP A 15 -7.17 16.88 -14.87
C ASP A 15 -6.39 15.80 -14.08
N VAL A 16 -6.97 15.22 -13.02
CA VAL A 16 -6.28 14.22 -12.17
C VAL A 16 -6.15 12.84 -12.84
N GLY A 17 -6.96 12.56 -13.87
CA GLY A 17 -6.91 11.28 -14.58
C GLY A 17 -5.70 11.06 -15.49
N GLU A 18 -4.86 12.09 -15.67
CA GLU A 18 -3.63 12.03 -16.47
C GLU A 18 -2.38 11.81 -15.60
N GLU A 19 -2.54 11.59 -14.30
CA GLU A 19 -1.40 11.40 -13.42
C GLU A 19 -0.77 10.00 -13.62
N PRO A 20 0.56 9.92 -13.86
CA PRO A 20 1.22 8.65 -14.04
C PRO A 20 1.18 7.85 -12.72
N ASN A 21 0.91 6.55 -12.82
CA ASN A 21 0.98 5.59 -11.68
C ASN A 21 2.41 5.41 -11.12
N GLN A 22 3.35 6.27 -11.49
CA GLN A 22 4.75 6.25 -11.07
C GLN A 22 5.03 7.35 -10.04
N VAL A 23 5.76 7.00 -8.99
CA VAL A 23 6.29 7.99 -8.05
C VAL A 23 7.39 8.82 -8.75
N LEU A 24 7.12 10.10 -8.96
CA LEU A 24 8.06 11.06 -9.53
C LEU A 24 9.11 11.52 -8.49
N LEU A 25 10.23 12.07 -8.97
CA LEU A 25 11.24 12.69 -8.10
C LEU A 25 10.62 13.86 -7.31
N PRO A 26 11.01 14.14 -6.05
CA PRO A 26 10.53 15.31 -5.31
C PRO A 26 10.74 16.64 -6.07
N ILE A 27 9.85 17.61 -5.86
CA ILE A 27 9.99 18.96 -6.40
C ILE A 27 10.99 19.71 -5.51
N ARG A 28 12.19 19.95 -6.06
CA ARG A 28 13.35 20.53 -5.36
C ARG A 28 14.05 21.57 -6.24
N GLY A 29 14.71 22.54 -5.62
CA GLY A 29 15.48 23.60 -6.25
C GLY A 29 14.71 24.92 -6.42
N TYR A 30 13.38 24.89 -6.34
CA TYR A 30 12.55 26.08 -6.42
C TYR A 30 12.66 26.92 -5.14
N GLU A 31 12.80 26.27 -3.99
CA GLU A 31 12.97 26.89 -2.68
C GLU A 31 14.24 27.75 -2.58
N ASN A 32 15.25 27.43 -3.40
CA ASN A 32 16.50 28.18 -3.49
C ASN A 32 16.43 29.39 -4.43
N GLN A 33 15.31 29.58 -5.14
CA GLN A 33 15.12 30.79 -5.94
C GLN A 33 14.89 32.02 -5.03
N PRO A 34 15.37 33.20 -5.43
CA PRO A 34 14.96 34.45 -4.78
C PRO A 34 13.44 34.63 -4.91
N LEU A 35 12.83 35.27 -3.93
CA LEU A 35 11.42 35.68 -4.03
C LEU A 35 11.36 36.90 -4.96
N LEU A 36 10.73 36.75 -6.12
CA LEU A 36 10.64 37.77 -7.18
C LEU A 36 9.22 38.34 -7.28
N SER A 37 9.07 39.50 -7.93
CA SER A 37 7.75 40.02 -8.34
C SER A 37 7.06 39.08 -9.33
N LEU A 38 5.74 39.22 -9.52
CA LEU A 38 5.00 38.34 -10.43
C LEU A 38 5.57 38.38 -11.85
N ARG A 39 5.84 39.59 -12.39
CA ARG A 39 6.44 39.76 -13.73
C ARG A 39 7.76 39.01 -13.87
N GLN A 40 8.68 39.25 -12.94
CA GLN A 40 9.99 38.61 -12.95
C GLN A 40 9.90 37.08 -12.78
N SER A 41 8.93 36.61 -12.01
CA SER A 41 8.77 35.18 -11.73
C SER A 41 8.34 34.36 -12.96
N VAL A 42 7.71 35.00 -13.95
CA VAL A 42 7.19 34.33 -15.15
C VAL A 42 8.02 34.56 -16.41
N GLU A 43 9.07 35.39 -16.36
CA GLU A 43 9.94 35.72 -17.52
C GLU A 43 10.42 34.46 -18.25
N LYS A 44 10.82 33.41 -17.50
CA LYS A 44 11.36 32.16 -18.07
C LYS A 44 10.31 31.27 -18.75
N VAL A 45 9.02 31.57 -18.58
CA VAL A 45 7.91 30.79 -19.15
C VAL A 45 7.04 31.64 -20.09
N GLN A 46 7.44 32.88 -20.38
CA GLN A 46 6.72 33.80 -21.24
C GLN A 46 6.55 33.25 -22.66
N GLU A 47 7.56 32.57 -23.20
CA GLU A 47 7.48 31.94 -24.52
C GLU A 47 6.58 30.69 -24.55
N LEU A 48 6.19 30.15 -23.39
CA LEU A 48 5.35 28.95 -23.28
C LEU A 48 3.85 29.27 -23.31
N LEU A 49 3.47 30.53 -23.11
CA LEU A 49 2.09 30.97 -22.93
C LEU A 49 1.83 32.24 -23.75
N LEU A 50 0.84 32.18 -24.64
CA LEU A 50 0.41 33.34 -25.40
C LEU A 50 -0.22 34.40 -24.47
N GLU A 51 0.09 35.67 -24.70
CA GLU A 51 -0.48 36.81 -23.97
C GLU A 51 -0.20 36.83 -22.45
N LEU A 52 0.85 36.16 -21.98
CA LEU A 52 1.15 36.07 -20.53
C LEU A 52 1.27 37.44 -19.84
N ASP A 53 1.81 38.46 -20.53
CA ASP A 53 1.91 39.82 -19.97
C ASP A 53 0.55 40.42 -19.64
N LEU A 54 -0.42 40.27 -20.54
CA LEU A 54 -1.80 40.73 -20.31
C LEU A 54 -2.44 40.00 -19.14
N MET A 55 -2.14 38.70 -18.99
CA MET A 55 -2.63 37.90 -17.87
C MET A 55 -2.02 38.38 -16.55
N VAL A 56 -0.71 38.66 -16.52
CA VAL A 56 -0.01 39.21 -15.35
C VAL A 56 -0.59 40.58 -14.97
N ASP A 57 -0.83 41.47 -15.94
CA ASP A 57 -1.44 42.78 -15.71
C ASP A 57 -2.83 42.65 -15.07
N THR A 58 -3.64 41.76 -15.63
CA THR A 58 -4.98 41.45 -15.13
C THR A 58 -4.94 40.91 -13.70
N ALA A 59 -4.02 39.98 -13.41
CA ALA A 59 -3.86 39.40 -12.09
C ALA A 59 -3.42 40.43 -11.04
N LEU A 60 -2.48 41.31 -11.39
CA LEU A 60 -2.03 42.42 -10.53
C LEU A 60 -3.16 43.42 -10.28
N GLN A 61 -3.94 43.77 -11.32
CA GLN A 61 -5.05 44.69 -11.19
C GLN A 61 -6.14 44.16 -10.24
N ASN A 62 -6.41 42.85 -10.29
CA ASN A 62 -7.40 42.19 -9.43
C ASN A 62 -6.91 41.90 -8.01
N SER A 63 -5.61 42.07 -7.76
CA SER A 63 -4.96 41.77 -6.47
C SER A 63 -4.44 43.00 -5.72
N LYS A 64 -4.87 44.22 -6.10
CA LYS A 64 -4.41 45.49 -5.50
C LYS A 64 -4.66 45.62 -3.98
N LYS A 65 -5.63 44.89 -3.44
CA LYS A 65 -6.01 44.89 -2.02
C LYS A 65 -6.11 43.44 -1.53
N PRO A 66 -4.97 42.76 -1.35
CA PRO A 66 -4.96 41.35 -1.00
C PRO A 66 -5.47 41.13 0.44
N ALA A 67 -6.21 40.04 0.65
CA ALA A 67 -6.53 39.51 1.97
C ALA A 67 -5.36 38.68 2.54
N ASP A 68 -5.56 38.10 3.73
CA ASP A 68 -4.69 37.04 4.31
C ASP A 68 -3.20 37.41 4.47
N ASN A 69 -2.93 38.71 4.62
CA ASN A 69 -1.57 39.27 4.76
C ASN A 69 -0.62 38.89 3.60
N LEU A 70 -1.19 38.64 2.41
CA LEU A 70 -0.43 38.43 1.20
C LEU A 70 0.03 39.76 0.61
N THR A 71 1.17 39.74 -0.09
CA THR A 71 1.55 40.87 -0.95
C THR A 71 0.68 40.90 -2.21
N VAL A 72 0.73 42.01 -2.95
CA VAL A 72 0.04 42.13 -4.25
C VAL A 72 0.53 41.04 -5.21
N ASP A 73 1.85 40.80 -5.30
CA ASP A 73 2.43 39.77 -6.15
C ASP A 73 2.04 38.34 -5.73
N GLU A 74 1.98 38.07 -4.43
CA GLU A 74 1.58 36.76 -3.89
C GLU A 74 0.10 36.45 -4.20
N SER A 75 -0.79 37.42 -3.95
CA SER A 75 -2.20 37.30 -4.32
C SER A 75 -2.38 37.19 -5.83
N ALA A 76 -1.63 37.98 -6.60
CA ALA A 76 -1.68 37.96 -8.06
C ALA A 76 -1.15 36.64 -8.62
N ALA A 77 -0.18 35.97 -7.97
CA ALA A 77 0.26 34.65 -8.38
C ALA A 77 -0.86 33.61 -8.26
N ILE A 78 -1.62 33.61 -7.15
CA ILE A 78 -2.81 32.74 -6.99
C ILE A 78 -3.87 33.09 -8.03
N HIS A 79 -4.12 34.40 -8.24
CA HIS A 79 -5.08 34.85 -9.25
C HIS A 79 -4.69 34.35 -10.64
N LEU A 80 -3.45 34.58 -11.07
CA LEU A 80 -2.92 34.13 -12.36
C LEU A 80 -3.01 32.62 -12.53
N TYR A 81 -2.70 31.85 -11.49
CA TYR A 81 -2.85 30.39 -11.51
C TYR A 81 -4.30 29.93 -11.74
N THR A 82 -5.26 30.73 -11.28
CA THR A 82 -6.70 30.42 -11.41
C THR A 82 -7.35 31.04 -12.64
N MET A 83 -6.64 31.92 -13.36
CA MET A 83 -7.14 32.53 -14.59
C MET A 83 -7.34 31.48 -15.67
N GLN A 84 -8.34 31.74 -16.49
CA GLN A 84 -8.73 30.89 -17.60
C GLN A 84 -8.82 31.71 -18.87
N TRP A 85 -8.34 31.14 -19.98
CA TRP A 85 -8.45 31.70 -21.31
C TRP A 85 -9.17 30.74 -22.25
N GLU A 86 -9.77 31.29 -23.30
CA GLU A 86 -10.46 30.52 -24.32
C GLU A 86 -9.46 29.90 -25.31
N GLU A 87 -9.81 28.73 -25.84
CA GLU A 87 -9.06 28.10 -26.94
C GLU A 87 -8.84 29.10 -28.09
N PRO A 88 -7.66 29.11 -28.73
CA PRO A 88 -6.63 28.05 -28.72
C PRO A 88 -5.55 28.21 -27.62
N ASN A 89 -5.69 29.16 -26.70
CA ASN A 89 -4.65 29.45 -25.71
C ASN A 89 -4.67 28.43 -24.56
N VAL A 90 -3.53 27.82 -24.28
CA VAL A 90 -3.34 26.95 -23.11
C VAL A 90 -3.22 27.82 -21.87
N SER A 91 -4.00 27.52 -20.83
CA SER A 91 -3.93 28.26 -19.58
C SER A 91 -2.62 27.99 -18.83
N LEU A 92 -2.19 28.94 -17.99
CA LEU A 92 -1.03 28.75 -17.11
C LEU A 92 -1.22 27.52 -16.21
N TYR A 93 -2.43 27.31 -15.70
CA TYR A 93 -2.83 26.13 -14.94
C TYR A 93 -2.49 24.81 -15.68
N GLU A 94 -2.97 24.66 -16.90
CA GLU A 94 -2.79 23.43 -17.71
C GLU A 94 -1.31 23.19 -18.00
N LYS A 95 -0.59 24.24 -18.40
CA LYS A 95 0.83 24.12 -18.75
C LYS A 95 1.71 23.82 -17.53
N LEU A 96 1.43 24.44 -16.39
CA LEU A 96 2.17 24.18 -15.16
C LEU A 96 1.88 22.77 -14.63
N ASN A 97 0.61 22.36 -14.55
CA ASN A 97 0.27 21.03 -14.03
C ASN A 97 0.75 19.89 -14.93
N SER A 98 0.68 20.02 -16.25
CA SER A 98 1.32 19.07 -17.17
C SER A 98 2.84 18.98 -16.96
N THR A 99 3.51 20.11 -16.69
CA THR A 99 4.95 20.13 -16.38
C THR A 99 5.26 19.50 -15.02
N LEU A 100 4.40 19.69 -14.02
CA LEU A 100 4.53 19.08 -12.69
C LEU A 100 4.39 17.54 -12.72
N ARG A 101 3.62 17.02 -13.69
CA ARG A 101 3.40 15.58 -13.94
C ARG A 101 4.46 14.94 -14.84
N SER A 102 5.39 15.72 -15.39
CA SER A 102 6.47 15.19 -16.23
C SER A 102 7.39 14.25 -15.44
N GLU A 103 7.68 13.07 -16.01
CA GLU A 103 8.64 12.10 -15.47
C GLU A 103 10.04 12.68 -15.32
N ARG A 104 10.40 13.62 -16.20
CA ARG A 104 11.63 14.41 -16.16
C ARG A 104 11.40 15.70 -15.40
N ARG A 105 12.30 16.08 -14.49
CA ARG A 105 12.18 17.33 -13.69
C ARG A 105 12.84 18.53 -14.35
N GLU A 106 13.67 18.34 -15.37
CA GLU A 106 14.32 19.40 -16.13
C GLU A 106 13.32 20.44 -16.71
N PRO A 107 12.18 20.04 -17.30
CA PRO A 107 11.17 20.97 -17.81
C PRO A 107 10.52 21.85 -16.74
N LEU A 108 10.62 21.49 -15.46
CA LEU A 108 10.07 22.28 -14.36
C LEU A 108 10.99 23.44 -13.95
N ARG A 109 12.28 23.40 -14.31
CA ARG A 109 13.26 24.43 -13.90
C ARG A 109 12.87 25.87 -14.31
N PRO A 110 12.34 26.12 -15.53
CA PRO A 110 11.85 27.45 -15.90
C PRO A 110 10.73 27.97 -14.98
N TRP A 111 9.91 27.06 -14.41
CA TRP A 111 8.79 27.40 -13.52
C TRP A 111 9.21 27.68 -12.08
N PHE A 112 10.45 27.39 -11.68
CA PHE A 112 10.89 27.51 -10.29
C PHE A 112 10.69 28.90 -9.68
N PRO A 113 10.96 30.02 -10.37
CA PRO A 113 10.71 31.35 -9.80
C PRO A 113 9.21 31.61 -9.55
N TYR A 114 8.34 31.19 -10.48
CA TYR A 114 6.89 31.28 -10.29
C TYR A 114 6.39 30.35 -9.18
N LEU A 115 6.86 29.09 -9.13
CA LEU A 115 6.55 28.15 -8.05
C LEU A 115 6.98 28.67 -6.68
N LYS A 116 8.14 29.33 -6.61
CA LYS A 116 8.62 30.00 -5.38
C LYS A 116 7.62 31.04 -4.91
N LEU A 117 7.14 31.91 -5.79
CA LEU A 117 6.16 32.96 -5.46
C LEU A 117 4.79 32.37 -5.09
N LEU A 118 4.27 31.44 -5.89
CA LEU A 118 2.98 30.81 -5.67
C LEU A 118 2.94 30.02 -4.36
N LEU A 119 3.94 29.17 -4.11
CA LEU A 119 3.99 28.38 -2.88
C LEU A 119 4.26 29.26 -1.64
N THR A 120 5.04 30.34 -1.78
CA THR A 120 5.18 31.36 -0.73
C THR A 120 3.81 31.91 -0.33
N ALA A 121 2.98 32.27 -1.30
CA ALA A 121 1.62 32.75 -1.05
C ALA A 121 0.75 31.68 -0.37
N LEU A 122 0.73 30.46 -0.92
CA LEU A 122 -0.11 29.37 -0.41
C LEU A 122 0.29 28.89 0.99
N PHE A 123 1.57 28.93 1.35
CA PHE A 123 2.03 28.58 2.70
C PHE A 123 1.71 29.66 3.75
N LYS A 124 1.46 30.91 3.35
CA LYS A 124 0.94 31.95 4.25
C LYS A 124 -0.55 31.79 4.56
N LEU A 125 -1.30 31.12 3.68
CA LEU A 125 -2.72 30.84 3.90
C LEU A 125 -2.89 29.72 4.96
N SER A 126 -3.91 29.89 5.81
CA SER A 126 -4.31 28.87 6.78
C SER A 126 -4.70 27.56 6.10
N SER A 127 -4.14 26.45 6.57
CA SER A 127 -4.57 25.11 6.13
C SER A 127 -6.00 24.82 6.61
N GLN A 128 -6.81 24.29 5.70
CA GLN A 128 -8.18 23.87 5.95
C GLN A 128 -8.24 22.35 6.09
N LYS A 129 -8.83 21.89 7.20
CA LYS A 129 -9.17 20.49 7.43
C LYS A 129 -10.66 20.30 7.22
N THR A 130 -11.03 19.74 6.07
CA THR A 130 -12.42 19.64 5.62
C THR A 130 -12.56 18.52 4.60
N THR A 131 -13.79 18.23 4.19
CA THR A 131 -14.08 17.29 3.11
C THR A 131 -14.29 18.06 1.82
N VAL A 132 -13.49 17.76 0.80
CA VAL A 132 -13.56 18.37 -0.52
C VAL A 132 -13.85 17.34 -1.60
N TRP A 133 -14.43 17.82 -2.69
CA TRP A 133 -14.84 17.03 -3.83
C TRP A 133 -14.08 17.44 -5.07
N ARG A 134 -13.72 16.45 -5.89
CA ARG A 134 -13.11 16.64 -7.21
C ARG A 134 -13.65 15.59 -8.16
N GLY A 135 -13.94 15.93 -9.41
CA GLY A 135 -14.53 14.99 -10.36
C GLY A 135 -13.77 14.96 -11.67
N VAL A 136 -13.60 13.77 -12.24
CA VAL A 136 -12.84 13.50 -13.47
C VAL A 136 -13.70 12.70 -14.44
N ARG A 137 -13.55 12.92 -15.74
CA ARG A 137 -14.20 12.10 -16.78
C ARG A 137 -13.39 10.83 -16.97
N GLY A 138 -14.08 9.72 -17.21
CA GLY A 138 -13.49 8.40 -17.30
C GLY A 138 -13.53 7.63 -15.98
N ASN A 139 -13.25 6.33 -16.09
CA ASN A 139 -13.12 5.43 -14.94
C ASN A 139 -11.66 5.44 -14.50
N LEU A 140 -11.40 5.98 -13.32
CA LEU A 140 -10.08 5.91 -12.67
C LEU A 140 -10.08 4.94 -11.49
N SER A 141 -11.18 4.23 -11.23
CA SER A 141 -11.30 3.32 -10.09
C SER A 141 -10.15 2.32 -10.04
N ASP A 142 -9.76 1.76 -11.19
CA ASP A 142 -8.71 0.73 -11.27
C ASP A 142 -7.30 1.28 -11.05
N GLN A 143 -7.11 2.60 -11.09
CA GLN A 143 -5.82 3.22 -10.78
C GLN A 143 -5.61 3.34 -9.28
N TYR A 144 -6.69 3.52 -8.49
CA TYR A 144 -6.64 3.80 -7.06
C TYR A 144 -6.80 2.55 -6.19
N ASP A 145 -6.05 1.49 -6.45
CA ASP A 145 -5.97 0.30 -5.58
C ASP A 145 -5.00 0.48 -4.39
N GLU A 146 -4.07 1.42 -4.50
CA GLU A 146 -3.04 1.73 -3.51
C GLU A 146 -3.06 3.21 -3.13
N ASP A 147 -2.19 3.67 -2.23
CA ASP A 147 -2.08 5.08 -1.87
C ASP A 147 -1.49 5.90 -3.05
N HIS A 148 -1.99 7.12 -3.28
CA HIS A 148 -1.60 7.96 -4.41
C HIS A 148 -0.90 9.24 -3.98
N VAL A 149 0.07 9.67 -4.77
CA VAL A 149 0.61 11.03 -4.73
C VAL A 149 0.00 11.82 -5.87
N TRP A 150 -0.61 12.97 -5.58
CA TRP A 150 -1.00 13.90 -6.64
C TRP A 150 0.12 14.87 -6.93
N TRP A 151 0.62 14.87 -8.16
CA TRP A 151 1.82 15.63 -8.54
C TRP A 151 1.51 17.04 -9.02
N GLY A 152 0.29 17.27 -9.52
CA GLY A 152 -0.20 18.61 -9.82
C GLY A 152 -0.86 19.28 -8.63
N PHE A 153 -1.07 20.59 -8.74
CA PHE A 153 -2.00 21.30 -7.89
C PHE A 153 -3.43 20.87 -8.26
N SER A 154 -4.24 20.51 -7.26
CA SER A 154 -5.60 20.02 -7.49
C SER A 154 -6.65 20.97 -6.93
N SER A 155 -7.50 21.50 -7.80
CA SER A 155 -8.61 22.38 -7.42
C SER A 155 -9.81 21.55 -6.95
N CYS A 156 -10.35 21.86 -5.78
CA CYS A 156 -11.45 21.11 -5.17
C CYS A 156 -12.52 22.07 -4.64
N THR A 157 -13.71 21.54 -4.37
CA THR A 157 -14.81 22.30 -3.78
C THR A 157 -15.41 21.58 -2.58
N GLU A 158 -15.84 22.31 -1.56
CA GLU A 158 -16.57 21.75 -0.41
C GLU A 158 -18.04 21.44 -0.73
N HIS A 159 -18.54 21.90 -1.89
CA HIS A 159 -19.95 21.81 -2.24
C HIS A 159 -20.20 20.73 -3.30
N MET A 160 -20.84 19.63 -2.92
CA MET A 160 -21.13 18.52 -3.84
C MET A 160 -22.00 18.94 -5.04
N GLU A 161 -22.97 19.84 -4.83
CA GLU A 161 -23.83 20.36 -5.90
C GLU A 161 -23.05 21.07 -7.01
N VAL A 162 -21.95 21.72 -6.64
CA VAL A 162 -21.03 22.37 -7.58
C VAL A 162 -20.40 21.29 -8.46
N MET A 163 -19.91 20.19 -7.88
CA MET A 163 -19.38 19.07 -8.66
C MET A 163 -20.42 18.34 -9.51
N GLU A 164 -21.64 18.11 -9.01
CA GLU A 164 -22.71 17.46 -9.77
C GLU A 164 -23.07 18.25 -11.03
N ARG A 165 -23.06 19.59 -10.96
CA ARG A 165 -23.24 20.47 -12.13
C ARG A 165 -22.06 20.37 -13.10
N PHE A 166 -20.84 20.21 -12.60
CA PHE A 166 -19.62 20.21 -13.42
C PHE A 166 -19.33 18.89 -14.14
N ILE A 167 -19.42 17.76 -13.44
CA ILE A 167 -19.11 16.44 -14.02
C ILE A 167 -20.25 15.91 -14.91
N GLY A 168 -21.45 16.48 -14.74
CA GLY A 168 -22.67 16.05 -15.42
C GLY A 168 -23.28 14.78 -14.80
N GLN A 169 -24.51 14.45 -15.24
CA GLN A 169 -25.27 13.31 -14.72
C GLN A 169 -25.13 12.02 -15.56
N SER A 170 -24.38 12.06 -16.67
CA SER A 170 -24.24 10.94 -17.60
C SER A 170 -22.82 10.87 -18.18
N GLY A 171 -22.42 9.66 -18.57
CA GLY A 171 -21.08 9.36 -19.09
C GLY A 171 -20.16 8.85 -17.99
N VAL A 172 -19.20 7.99 -18.38
CA VAL A 172 -18.23 7.37 -17.47
C VAL A 172 -17.45 8.47 -16.77
N ARG A 173 -17.49 8.49 -15.44
CA ARG A 173 -16.90 9.55 -14.63
C ARG A 173 -16.52 9.05 -13.24
N THR A 174 -15.53 9.70 -12.64
CA THR A 174 -14.98 9.40 -11.32
C THR A 174 -15.12 10.60 -10.40
N LEU A 175 -15.69 10.45 -9.20
CA LEU A 175 -15.79 11.48 -8.19
C LEU A 175 -14.91 11.13 -6.98
N PHE A 176 -13.94 11.98 -6.69
CA PHE A 176 -13.12 11.92 -5.50
C PHE A 176 -13.83 12.61 -4.34
N ASN A 177 -14.05 11.87 -3.26
CA ASN A 177 -14.35 12.38 -1.93
C ASN A 177 -13.04 12.46 -1.17
N ILE A 178 -12.61 13.62 -0.68
CA ILE A 178 -11.27 13.80 -0.13
C ILE A 178 -11.37 14.43 1.25
N GLU A 179 -10.93 13.70 2.28
CA GLU A 179 -10.63 14.27 3.58
C GLU A 179 -9.28 15.01 3.50
N CYS A 180 -9.30 16.32 3.24
CA CYS A 180 -8.07 17.11 3.15
C CYS A 180 -7.68 17.66 4.53
N ILE A 181 -6.38 17.77 4.77
CA ILE A 181 -5.80 18.35 6.00
C ILE A 181 -4.99 19.61 5.72
N ASN A 182 -4.46 19.76 4.50
CA ASN A 182 -3.61 20.88 4.08
C ASN A 182 -4.20 21.71 2.95
N GLY A 183 -5.51 21.61 2.71
CA GLY A 183 -6.17 22.38 1.66
C GLY A 183 -6.04 23.89 1.88
N LYS A 184 -5.81 24.64 0.80
CA LYS A 184 -5.67 26.10 0.84
C LYS A 184 -6.92 26.74 0.27
N ALA A 185 -7.71 27.40 1.11
CA ALA A 185 -8.87 28.17 0.64
C ALA A 185 -8.37 29.42 -0.10
N ILE A 186 -8.61 29.48 -1.41
CA ILE A 186 -8.07 30.54 -2.27
C ILE A 186 -9.12 31.50 -2.80
N ARG A 187 -10.39 31.34 -2.39
CA ARG A 187 -11.53 32.15 -2.85
C ARG A 187 -11.27 33.68 -2.88
N PRO A 188 -10.63 34.32 -1.88
CA PRO A 188 -10.37 35.77 -1.91
C PRO A 188 -9.42 36.20 -3.03
N HIS A 189 -8.56 35.29 -3.48
CA HIS A 189 -7.46 35.52 -4.41
C HIS A 189 -7.70 34.89 -5.80
N SER A 190 -8.65 33.98 -5.92
CA SER A 190 -8.99 33.29 -7.17
C SER A 190 -9.69 34.23 -8.17
N PHE A 191 -9.53 33.93 -9.45
CA PHE A 191 -10.32 34.48 -10.56
C PHE A 191 -11.82 34.18 -10.38
N PHE A 192 -12.15 33.02 -9.81
CA PHE A 192 -13.52 32.57 -9.55
C PHE A 192 -13.99 32.94 -8.14
N LYS A 193 -14.18 34.24 -7.87
CA LYS A 193 -14.56 34.74 -6.52
C LYS A 193 -15.87 34.19 -5.93
N LYS A 194 -16.72 33.60 -6.77
CA LYS A 194 -18.01 32.98 -6.38
C LYS A 194 -17.88 31.51 -6.01
N GLU A 195 -16.74 30.90 -6.27
CA GLU A 195 -16.48 29.49 -5.98
C GLU A 195 -15.72 29.36 -4.66
N SER A 196 -16.17 28.45 -3.80
CA SER A 196 -15.43 28.03 -2.60
C SER A 196 -14.33 27.06 -3.03
N GLU A 197 -13.30 27.59 -3.69
CA GLU A 197 -12.18 26.83 -4.24
C GLU A 197 -11.14 26.54 -3.14
N ILE A 198 -10.84 25.25 -2.94
CA ILE A 198 -9.78 24.75 -2.08
C ILE A 198 -8.72 24.10 -2.95
N LEU A 199 -7.47 24.56 -2.84
CA LEU A 199 -6.35 24.04 -3.60
C LEU A 199 -5.54 23.05 -2.76
N LEU A 200 -5.34 21.84 -3.28
CA LEU A 200 -4.40 20.86 -2.75
C LEU A 200 -3.05 21.05 -3.45
N LEU A 201 -1.97 20.88 -2.68
CA LEU A 201 -0.61 21.17 -3.14
C LEU A 201 -0.03 19.99 -3.95
N PRO A 202 0.94 20.25 -4.85
CA PRO A 202 1.64 19.18 -5.53
C PRO A 202 2.45 18.36 -4.51
N GLY A 203 2.46 17.05 -4.70
CA GLY A 203 3.03 16.10 -3.75
C GLY A 203 2.12 15.76 -2.57
N SER A 204 0.86 16.22 -2.55
CA SER A 204 -0.12 15.74 -1.57
C SER A 204 -0.28 14.22 -1.69
N TYR A 205 -0.17 13.55 -0.55
CA TYR A 205 -0.26 12.08 -0.46
C TYR A 205 -1.61 11.69 0.10
N PHE A 206 -2.30 10.81 -0.61
CA PHE A 206 -3.63 10.36 -0.32
C PHE A 206 -3.64 8.86 -0.06
N ARG A 207 -4.09 8.49 1.12
CA ARG A 207 -4.51 7.13 1.39
C ARG A 207 -5.85 6.86 0.73
N VAL A 208 -5.95 5.78 -0.04
CA VAL A 208 -7.25 5.33 -0.56
C VAL A 208 -8.03 4.70 0.59
N VAL A 209 -9.15 5.32 0.96
CA VAL A 209 -10.05 4.87 2.02
C VAL A 209 -11.05 3.85 1.49
N GLY A 210 -11.49 4.01 0.24
CA GLY A 210 -12.39 3.06 -0.40
C GLY A 210 -12.85 3.53 -1.77
N LYS A 211 -13.44 2.59 -2.53
CA LYS A 211 -14.00 2.84 -3.86
C LYS A 211 -15.35 2.16 -3.99
N TRP A 212 -16.28 2.79 -4.70
CA TRP A 212 -17.58 2.19 -5.01
C TRP A 212 -18.16 2.81 -6.28
N SER A 213 -19.12 2.13 -6.91
CA SER A 213 -19.78 2.63 -8.11
C SER A 213 -21.28 2.77 -7.84
N PRO A 214 -21.77 3.96 -7.44
CA PRO A 214 -23.19 4.15 -7.13
C PRO A 214 -24.09 4.12 -8.38
N ALA A 215 -23.53 4.26 -9.58
CA ALA A 215 -24.25 4.10 -10.84
C ALA A 215 -23.33 3.44 -11.89
N LYS A 216 -23.91 2.90 -12.96
CA LYS A 216 -23.17 2.18 -14.02
C LYS A 216 -22.02 3.00 -14.63
N ASP A 217 -22.14 4.32 -14.63
CA ASP A 217 -21.19 5.25 -15.23
C ASP A 217 -20.56 6.21 -14.22
N LEU A 218 -20.76 6.00 -12.92
CA LEU A 218 -20.19 6.82 -11.85
C LEU A 218 -19.38 5.94 -10.91
N TYR A 219 -18.09 6.27 -10.80
CA TYR A 219 -17.16 5.69 -9.85
C TYR A 219 -16.87 6.73 -8.77
N MET A 220 -16.78 6.29 -7.52
CA MET A 220 -16.45 7.15 -6.39
C MET A 220 -15.23 6.60 -5.68
N ILE A 221 -14.29 7.50 -5.39
CA ILE A 221 -13.02 7.17 -4.73
C ILE A 221 -12.92 8.06 -3.50
N HIS A 222 -12.85 7.44 -2.33
CA HIS A 222 -12.63 8.15 -1.08
C HIS A 222 -11.14 8.16 -0.75
N LEU A 223 -10.59 9.36 -0.60
CA LEU A 223 -9.21 9.64 -0.28
C LEU A 223 -9.10 10.35 1.07
N ARG A 224 -8.02 10.08 1.79
CA ARG A 224 -7.63 10.82 2.99
C ARG A 224 -6.23 11.34 2.81
N GLU A 225 -6.06 12.65 2.90
CA GLU A 225 -4.73 13.26 2.87
C GLU A 225 -3.97 12.90 4.15
N THR A 226 -2.77 12.35 4.02
CA THR A 226 -1.90 11.98 5.14
C THR A 226 -0.48 12.49 4.93
N ALA A 227 0.35 12.42 5.98
CA ALA A 227 1.78 12.70 5.80
C ALA A 227 2.36 11.69 4.79
N PRO A 228 3.13 12.15 3.79
CA PRO A 228 3.82 11.23 2.90
C PRO A 228 4.96 10.52 3.66
N PRO A 229 5.35 9.30 3.26
CA PRO A 229 6.50 8.59 3.84
C PRO A 229 7.83 9.31 3.56
N ARG A 230 7.87 10.28 2.64
CA ARG A 230 9.03 11.10 2.26
C ARG A 230 8.56 12.48 1.84
N THR A 231 9.32 13.54 2.11
CA THR A 231 8.93 14.91 1.74
C THR A 231 9.02 15.14 0.23
N TYR A 232 7.88 15.23 -0.46
CA TYR A 232 7.80 15.46 -1.92
C TYR A 232 7.89 16.93 -2.34
N LEU A 233 7.57 17.86 -1.44
CA LEU A 233 7.62 19.30 -1.64
C LEU A 233 8.27 19.96 -0.41
N GLU A 234 9.42 20.61 -0.58
CA GLU A 234 10.00 21.42 0.52
C GLU A 234 9.17 22.69 0.71
N PRO A 235 9.07 23.28 1.91
CA PRO A 235 8.56 24.62 2.09
C PRO A 235 9.41 25.69 1.39
N PRO A 236 8.82 26.82 0.97
CA PRO A 236 9.57 27.88 0.27
C PRO A 236 10.47 28.71 1.19
N PHE A 237 10.46 28.52 2.51
CA PHE A 237 11.30 29.30 3.45
C PHE A 237 12.13 28.37 4.33
N LYS A 238 13.38 28.74 4.60
CA LYS A 238 14.21 28.09 5.62
C LYS A 238 13.75 28.58 6.98
N SER A 239 13.21 27.72 7.85
CA SER A 239 12.82 28.17 9.20
C SER A 239 14.07 28.52 10.00
N SER A 240 14.11 29.71 10.58
CA SER A 240 15.17 30.14 11.52
C SER A 240 14.87 29.72 12.96
N SER A 241 13.90 28.84 13.15
CA SER A 241 13.60 28.18 14.42
C SER A 241 13.21 26.75 14.11
N ALA A 242 13.78 25.81 14.87
CA ALA A 242 13.38 24.42 14.91
C ALA A 242 11.98 24.30 15.56
N VAL A 243 10.97 24.88 14.91
CA VAL A 243 9.61 24.39 15.07
C VAL A 243 9.59 23.13 14.23
N GLU A 244 9.74 22.01 14.93
CA GLU A 244 9.67 20.68 14.38
C GLU A 244 8.40 20.58 13.51
N PHE A 245 8.56 20.34 12.20
CA PHE A 245 7.43 20.21 11.26
C PHE A 245 6.48 19.05 11.63
N SER A 246 6.88 18.23 12.61
CA SER A 246 6.03 17.28 13.36
C SER A 246 4.82 17.95 14.02
N SER A 247 4.90 19.25 14.34
CA SER A 247 3.81 20.03 14.95
C SER A 247 2.76 20.54 13.95
N ILE A 248 3.02 20.46 12.64
CA ILE A 248 2.04 20.78 11.58
C ILE A 248 1.08 19.60 11.36
N TRP A 249 1.44 18.40 11.82
CA TRP A 249 0.58 17.21 11.81
C TRP A 249 0.01 16.98 13.21
N PRO A 250 -1.31 17.17 13.42
CA PRO A 250 -1.92 16.86 14.71
C PRO A 250 -1.74 15.37 15.05
N GLN A 251 -1.26 15.08 16.26
CA GLN A 251 -1.41 13.76 16.87
C GLN A 251 -2.91 13.46 17.00
N PHE A 252 -3.40 12.43 16.29
CA PHE A 252 -4.80 12.06 16.31
C PHE A 252 -5.18 11.42 17.66
N LYS A 253 -6.03 12.10 18.43
CA LYS A 253 -7.00 11.46 19.32
C LYS A 253 -8.29 11.20 18.53
N SER A 254 -8.97 10.12 18.90
CA SER A 254 -10.17 9.52 18.29
C SER A 254 -11.29 10.52 17.90
N GLU A 255 -11.88 10.25 16.72
CA GLU A 255 -13.06 10.78 15.97
C GLU A 255 -13.96 11.87 16.59
N PRO A 256 -14.43 12.87 15.80
CA PRO A 256 -15.69 12.79 14.98
C PRO A 256 -15.58 13.69 13.70
N PRO A 257 -16.62 14.19 12.95
CA PRO A 257 -18.02 13.84 12.65
C PRO A 257 -18.26 13.80 11.10
N ALA A 258 -18.15 12.65 10.43
CA ALA A 258 -18.39 12.54 8.97
C ALA A 258 -19.52 11.56 8.58
N MET A 259 -20.01 10.77 9.54
CA MET A 259 -20.93 9.66 9.29
C MET A 259 -22.34 10.10 8.87
N GLU A 260 -22.77 11.30 9.27
CA GLU A 260 -24.13 11.80 9.00
C GLU A 260 -24.32 12.19 7.53
N LYS A 261 -23.30 12.81 6.90
CA LYS A 261 -23.34 13.16 5.46
C LYS A 261 -23.17 11.94 4.55
N LEU A 262 -22.41 10.94 5.00
CA LEU A 262 -22.25 9.66 4.31
C LEU A 262 -23.55 8.83 4.33
N ALA A 263 -24.33 8.92 5.41
CA ALA A 263 -25.64 8.26 5.54
C ALA A 263 -26.66 8.85 4.55
N ILE A 264 -26.72 10.18 4.41
CA ILE A 264 -27.62 10.89 3.48
C ILE A 264 -27.30 10.53 2.01
N ALA A 265 -26.02 10.36 1.66
CA ALA A 265 -25.62 9.90 0.33
C ALA A 265 -25.99 8.42 0.10
N LYS A 266 -25.91 7.56 1.13
CA LYS A 266 -26.32 6.15 1.04
C LYS A 266 -27.83 5.98 0.89
N GLU A 267 -28.64 6.80 1.58
CA GLU A 267 -30.11 6.76 1.53
C GLU A 267 -30.67 7.16 0.16
N LYS A 268 -30.01 8.10 -0.54
CA LYS A 268 -30.49 8.62 -1.83
C LYS A 268 -30.34 7.63 -3.00
N TYR A 269 -29.45 6.65 -2.89
CA TYR A 269 -29.09 5.73 -3.99
C TYR A 269 -29.39 4.24 -3.69
N SER A 270 -30.11 3.91 -2.61
CA SER A 270 -30.36 2.53 -2.17
C SER A 270 -31.67 1.89 -2.66
N SER A 271 -32.42 2.52 -3.57
CA SER A 271 -33.61 1.90 -4.17
C SER A 271 -33.27 1.03 -5.39
N GLY A 272 -32.73 -0.17 -5.15
CA GLY A 272 -32.51 -1.17 -6.19
C GLY A 272 -31.60 -2.30 -5.73
N ALA A 273 -32.18 -3.32 -5.11
CA ALA A 273 -31.48 -4.40 -4.44
C ALA A 273 -30.45 -5.15 -5.32
N SER A 274 -29.21 -5.21 -4.84
CA SER A 274 -28.40 -6.43 -4.85
C SER A 274 -27.43 -6.35 -3.67
N THR A 275 -27.48 -7.31 -2.77
CA THR A 275 -26.72 -7.36 -1.52
C THR A 275 -25.23 -7.52 -1.81
N SER A 276 -24.51 -6.41 -1.90
CA SER A 276 -23.04 -6.39 -1.83
C SER A 276 -22.62 -6.24 -0.37
N VAL A 277 -22.02 -7.30 0.19
CA VAL A 277 -21.36 -7.29 1.49
C VAL A 277 -20.29 -6.19 1.48
N VAL A 278 -20.49 -5.15 2.27
CA VAL A 278 -19.44 -4.18 2.60
C VAL A 278 -18.32 -4.98 3.25
N GLN A 279 -17.16 -5.07 2.61
CA GLN A 279 -15.96 -5.62 3.27
C GLN A 279 -15.60 -4.68 4.42
N ALA A 280 -16.00 -5.06 5.63
CA ALA A 280 -15.54 -4.40 6.84
C ALA A 280 -14.02 -4.52 6.88
N LYS A 281 -13.34 -3.38 7.05
CA LYS A 281 -11.91 -3.38 7.35
C LYS A 281 -11.70 -4.18 8.63
N VAL A 282 -10.79 -5.16 8.60
CA VAL A 282 -10.51 -6.02 9.76
C VAL A 282 -10.14 -5.16 10.96
N ASP A 283 -10.95 -5.25 12.02
CA ASP A 283 -10.61 -4.71 13.33
C ASP A 283 -9.59 -5.62 14.01
N TRP A 284 -8.32 -5.45 13.64
CA TRP A 284 -7.20 -6.22 14.19
C TRP A 284 -7.08 -6.15 15.72
N LYS A 285 -7.63 -5.09 16.35
CA LYS A 285 -7.59 -4.95 17.80
C LYS A 285 -8.53 -5.94 18.48
N ASN A 286 -9.70 -6.19 17.89
CA ASN A 286 -10.73 -7.06 18.44
C ASN A 286 -10.88 -8.38 17.68
N ALA A 287 -10.03 -8.62 16.67
CA ALA A 287 -10.06 -9.82 15.83
C ALA A 287 -10.08 -11.11 16.67
N ARG A 288 -11.07 -11.95 16.41
CA ARG A 288 -11.18 -13.31 16.89
C ARG A 288 -11.40 -14.22 15.70
N TRP A 289 -11.07 -15.49 15.84
CA TRP A 289 -11.30 -16.48 14.79
C TRP A 289 -12.25 -17.54 15.29
N SER A 290 -12.98 -18.13 14.34
CA SER A 290 -13.89 -19.22 14.59
C SER A 290 -13.18 -20.34 15.33
N LYS A 291 -13.85 -20.94 16.32
CA LYS A 291 -13.22 -22.01 17.12
C LYS A 291 -12.81 -23.22 16.26
N ASN A 292 -13.60 -23.53 15.24
CA ASN A 292 -13.39 -24.66 14.36
C ASN A 292 -12.92 -24.19 12.99
N GLY A 293 -11.90 -24.85 12.45
CA GLY A 293 -11.42 -24.66 11.09
C GLY A 293 -12.26 -25.44 10.08
N VAL A 294 -12.30 -24.92 8.85
CA VAL A 294 -12.84 -25.60 7.67
C VAL A 294 -11.67 -26.02 6.80
N THR A 295 -11.64 -27.28 6.38
CA THR A 295 -10.60 -27.72 5.44
C THR A 295 -10.88 -27.15 4.06
N VAL A 296 -9.92 -26.43 3.49
CA VAL A 296 -10.06 -25.73 2.20
C VAL A 296 -9.20 -26.32 1.08
N ALA A 297 -8.20 -27.12 1.43
CA ALA A 297 -7.39 -27.89 0.48
C ALA A 297 -6.90 -29.18 1.13
N GLY A 298 -6.73 -30.22 0.32
CA GLY A 298 -6.41 -31.57 0.78
C GLY A 298 -7.62 -32.28 1.40
N ASN A 299 -7.38 -33.09 2.44
CA ASN A 299 -8.37 -33.93 3.16
C ASN A 299 -8.73 -35.30 2.56
N ASN A 300 -8.11 -35.71 1.46
CA ASN A 300 -8.32 -37.04 0.87
C ASN A 300 -7.15 -38.01 1.15
N GLY A 301 -6.51 -37.84 2.30
CA GLY A 301 -5.29 -38.57 2.68
C GLY A 301 -4.01 -37.97 2.10
N CYS A 302 -2.89 -38.59 2.47
CA CYS A 302 -1.58 -38.30 1.89
C CYS A 302 -1.50 -38.88 0.48
N GLY A 303 -1.00 -38.11 -0.48
CA GLY A 303 -0.73 -38.59 -1.83
C GLY A 303 -0.51 -37.48 -2.83
N SER A 304 -0.43 -37.84 -4.11
CA SER A 304 -0.05 -36.95 -5.22
C SER A 304 -1.22 -36.60 -6.16
N GLU A 305 -2.41 -37.14 -5.93
CA GLU A 305 -3.61 -36.78 -6.69
C GLU A 305 -3.96 -35.29 -6.53
N LEU A 306 -4.75 -34.73 -7.45
CA LEU A 306 -5.11 -33.31 -7.41
C LEU A 306 -6.05 -32.93 -6.26
N ASN A 307 -6.64 -33.89 -5.56
CA ASN A 307 -7.43 -33.68 -4.35
C ASN A 307 -6.67 -34.04 -3.06
N GLN A 308 -5.37 -34.36 -3.18
CA GLN A 308 -4.48 -34.75 -2.10
C GLN A 308 -3.32 -33.77 -1.96
N LEU A 309 -2.73 -33.77 -0.77
CA LEU A 309 -1.49 -33.06 -0.45
C LEU A 309 -0.53 -34.06 0.20
N ASN A 310 0.76 -33.79 0.13
CA ASN A 310 1.80 -34.53 0.80
C ASN A 310 2.76 -33.56 1.50
N TYR A 311 2.58 -33.48 2.81
CA TYR A 311 3.29 -32.55 3.71
C TYR A 311 3.25 -31.08 3.24
N PRO A 312 2.05 -30.44 3.18
CA PRO A 312 1.93 -29.04 2.76
C PRO A 312 2.71 -28.12 3.71
N HIS A 313 3.50 -27.22 3.13
CA HIS A 313 4.44 -26.37 3.85
C HIS A 313 3.97 -24.90 3.79
N GLY A 314 4.70 -24.02 3.09
CA GLY A 314 4.32 -22.62 2.95
C GLY A 314 3.04 -22.44 2.15
N ILE A 315 2.26 -21.44 2.54
CA ILE A 315 0.96 -21.12 1.95
C ILE A 315 0.82 -19.63 1.72
N TYR A 316 0.20 -19.28 0.60
CA TYR A 316 -0.11 -17.89 0.25
C TYR A 316 -1.53 -17.80 -0.29
N VAL A 317 -2.31 -16.85 0.20
CA VAL A 317 -3.67 -16.59 -0.30
C VAL A 317 -3.69 -15.28 -1.05
N ASP A 318 -4.10 -15.31 -2.32
CA ASP A 318 -4.23 -14.09 -3.13
C ASP A 318 -5.59 -13.39 -2.95
N ASP A 319 -5.73 -12.21 -3.57
CA ASP A 319 -6.92 -11.38 -3.43
C ASP A 319 -8.19 -12.04 -4.02
N ASP A 320 -8.01 -12.98 -4.94
CA ASP A 320 -9.05 -13.80 -5.58
C ASP A 320 -9.44 -15.01 -4.73
N GLN A 321 -8.91 -15.13 -3.50
CA GLN A 321 -9.14 -16.26 -2.60
C GLN A 321 -8.61 -17.58 -3.15
N THR A 322 -7.55 -17.53 -3.95
CA THR A 322 -6.80 -18.72 -4.37
C THR A 322 -5.69 -18.99 -3.36
N VAL A 323 -5.67 -20.21 -2.82
CA VAL A 323 -4.65 -20.70 -1.90
C VAL A 323 -3.57 -21.40 -2.71
N TYR A 324 -2.36 -20.85 -2.74
CA TYR A 324 -1.16 -21.50 -3.28
C TYR A 324 -0.45 -22.23 -2.15
N ILE A 325 -0.09 -23.48 -2.41
CA ILE A 325 0.44 -24.40 -1.40
C ILE A 325 1.72 -25.01 -1.93
N ALA A 326 2.80 -24.89 -1.16
CA ALA A 326 4.00 -25.67 -1.36
C ALA A 326 3.75 -27.11 -0.91
N ASP A 327 3.46 -27.99 -1.86
CA ASP A 327 3.18 -29.41 -1.65
C ASP A 327 4.53 -30.16 -1.67
N LYS A 328 5.24 -30.01 -0.55
CA LYS A 328 6.69 -30.23 -0.38
C LYS A 328 7.16 -31.58 -0.91
N ASP A 329 6.56 -32.67 -0.47
CA ASP A 329 7.04 -34.02 -0.83
C ASP A 329 6.50 -34.48 -2.19
N ASN A 330 5.53 -33.76 -2.76
CA ASN A 330 5.11 -33.93 -4.15
C ASN A 330 5.90 -33.02 -5.13
N ASN A 331 6.85 -32.22 -4.64
CA ASN A 331 7.72 -31.38 -5.46
C ASN A 331 6.96 -30.44 -6.41
N ARG A 332 5.88 -29.82 -5.90
CA ARG A 332 5.01 -28.96 -6.71
C ARG A 332 4.41 -27.81 -5.89
N ILE A 333 3.98 -26.78 -6.60
CA ILE A 333 3.04 -25.78 -6.07
C ILE A 333 1.66 -26.06 -6.64
N VAL A 334 0.65 -26.13 -5.78
CA VAL A 334 -0.74 -26.35 -6.19
C VAL A 334 -1.59 -25.14 -5.76
N ALA A 335 -2.46 -24.69 -6.66
CA ALA A 335 -3.46 -23.67 -6.39
C ALA A 335 -4.84 -24.31 -6.14
N TRP A 336 -5.49 -23.93 -5.05
CA TRP A 336 -6.89 -24.24 -4.76
C TRP A 336 -7.71 -22.95 -4.75
N LYS A 337 -8.64 -22.83 -5.69
CA LYS A 337 -9.63 -21.74 -5.66
C LYS A 337 -10.66 -22.01 -4.57
N SER A 338 -11.21 -20.94 -3.99
CA SER A 338 -12.29 -21.04 -3.01
C SER A 338 -13.44 -21.94 -3.52
N GLY A 339 -13.79 -22.96 -2.74
CA GLY A 339 -14.83 -23.93 -3.06
C GLY A 339 -14.45 -25.04 -4.06
N ALA A 340 -13.23 -25.05 -4.59
CA ALA A 340 -12.78 -26.10 -5.51
C ALA A 340 -12.56 -27.44 -4.79
N ALA A 341 -13.02 -28.54 -5.40
CA ALA A 341 -12.81 -29.89 -4.87
C ALA A 341 -11.39 -30.43 -5.13
N ILE A 342 -10.73 -29.94 -6.18
CA ILE A 342 -9.39 -30.34 -6.60
C ILE A 342 -8.52 -29.10 -6.85
N GLY A 343 -7.22 -29.26 -6.69
CA GLY A 343 -6.22 -28.26 -6.96
C GLY A 343 -5.71 -28.32 -8.40
N GLN A 344 -5.01 -27.26 -8.80
CA GLN A 344 -4.34 -27.14 -10.08
C GLN A 344 -2.84 -27.00 -9.84
N VAL A 345 -2.02 -27.83 -10.48
CA VAL A 345 -0.56 -27.68 -10.43
C VAL A 345 -0.15 -26.42 -11.17
N MET A 346 0.50 -25.50 -10.46
CA MET A 346 0.96 -24.22 -10.99
C MET A 346 2.46 -24.21 -11.30
N ALA A 347 3.23 -25.02 -10.59
CA ALA A 347 4.68 -25.16 -10.76
C ALA A 347 5.15 -26.54 -10.30
N GLY A 348 6.21 -27.07 -10.91
CA GLY A 348 6.75 -28.40 -10.61
C GLY A 348 5.81 -29.55 -10.99
N GLY A 349 5.84 -30.64 -10.22
CA GLY A 349 5.01 -31.84 -10.46
C GLY A 349 5.55 -32.81 -11.51
N ASN A 350 6.73 -32.55 -12.08
CA ASN A 350 7.40 -33.40 -13.06
C ASN A 350 8.53 -34.25 -12.44
N GLY A 351 8.27 -34.74 -11.22
CA GLY A 351 9.26 -35.42 -10.37
C GLY A 351 10.25 -34.46 -9.70
N GLU A 352 11.00 -34.99 -8.74
CA GLU A 352 12.10 -34.26 -8.11
C GLU A 352 13.23 -33.99 -9.11
N GLY A 353 13.85 -32.81 -8.98
CA GLY A 353 15.01 -32.43 -9.78
C GLY A 353 15.15 -30.93 -9.94
N ASN A 354 16.11 -30.51 -10.76
CA ASN A 354 16.52 -29.12 -10.90
C ASN A 354 16.27 -28.52 -12.30
N ARG A 355 15.57 -29.25 -13.18
CA ARG A 355 15.16 -28.73 -14.50
C ARG A 355 14.23 -27.52 -14.35
N LEU A 356 14.00 -26.82 -15.47
CA LEU A 356 13.11 -25.65 -15.50
C LEU A 356 11.66 -26.01 -15.16
N ASP A 357 11.24 -27.25 -15.42
CA ASP A 357 9.90 -27.77 -15.17
C ASP A 357 9.79 -28.55 -13.85
N GLN A 358 10.84 -28.57 -13.04
CA GLN A 358 10.92 -29.33 -11.78
C GLN A 358 11.20 -28.43 -10.58
N LEU A 359 10.74 -28.90 -9.43
CA LEU A 359 11.10 -28.38 -8.11
C LEU A 359 11.66 -29.55 -7.28
N ASN A 360 12.34 -29.23 -6.20
CA ASN A 360 12.82 -30.20 -5.22
C ASN A 360 12.69 -29.63 -3.81
N TRP A 361 11.72 -30.15 -3.07
CA TRP A 361 11.38 -29.71 -1.71
C TRP A 361 11.00 -28.22 -1.64
N PRO A 362 9.93 -27.78 -2.32
CA PRO A 362 9.48 -26.42 -2.19
C PRO A 362 8.98 -26.16 -0.76
N THR A 363 9.54 -25.14 -0.10
CA THR A 363 9.20 -24.83 1.30
C THR A 363 8.21 -23.66 1.40
N ASP A 364 8.26 -22.71 0.47
CA ASP A 364 7.39 -21.54 0.53
C ASP A 364 7.11 -20.96 -0.86
N VAL A 365 6.00 -20.25 -0.96
CA VAL A 365 5.54 -19.62 -2.20
C VAL A 365 4.83 -18.31 -1.90
N ILE A 366 5.10 -17.28 -2.71
CA ILE A 366 4.34 -16.02 -2.71
C ILE A 366 3.99 -15.62 -4.15
N VAL A 367 3.02 -14.72 -4.31
CA VAL A 367 2.67 -14.14 -5.62
C VAL A 367 3.31 -12.76 -5.77
N ASP A 368 4.05 -12.55 -6.85
CA ASP A 368 4.44 -11.23 -7.35
C ASP A 368 3.36 -10.74 -8.33
N LYS A 369 2.48 -9.86 -7.86
CA LYS A 369 1.32 -9.36 -8.62
C LYS A 369 1.75 -8.58 -9.87
N GLU A 370 2.86 -7.85 -9.78
CA GLU A 370 3.37 -7.00 -10.85
C GLU A 370 3.82 -7.82 -12.08
N THR A 371 4.47 -8.97 -11.84
CA THR A 371 4.91 -9.86 -12.93
C THR A 371 3.97 -11.03 -13.18
N ASP A 372 2.85 -11.07 -12.46
CA ASP A 372 1.89 -12.18 -12.45
C ASP A 372 2.56 -13.56 -12.36
N SER A 373 3.44 -13.70 -11.36
CA SER A 373 4.31 -14.87 -11.19
C SER A 373 4.32 -15.37 -9.74
N LEU A 374 4.56 -16.66 -9.57
CA LEU A 374 4.91 -17.27 -8.30
C LEU A 374 6.40 -17.08 -8.04
N ILE A 375 6.76 -16.74 -6.81
CA ILE A 375 8.13 -16.79 -6.31
C ILE A 375 8.20 -17.95 -5.33
N ILE A 376 9.10 -18.90 -5.57
CA ILE A 376 9.11 -20.20 -4.91
C ILE A 376 10.50 -20.46 -4.31
N CYS A 377 10.53 -20.84 -3.03
CA CYS A 377 11.70 -21.42 -2.40
C CYS A 377 11.84 -22.86 -2.89
N ASP A 378 12.88 -23.17 -3.65
CA ASP A 378 13.19 -24.50 -4.16
C ASP A 378 14.40 -25.04 -3.40
N ARG A 379 14.13 -25.48 -2.17
CA ARG A 379 15.12 -25.56 -1.10
C ARG A 379 16.26 -26.55 -1.38
N LEU A 380 15.97 -27.78 -1.80
CA LEU A 380 17.05 -28.76 -2.05
C LEU A 380 17.87 -28.41 -3.29
N ASN A 381 17.29 -27.65 -4.21
CA ASN A 381 18.01 -27.09 -5.35
C ASN A 381 18.78 -25.79 -5.00
N LYS A 382 18.71 -25.35 -3.73
CA LYS A 382 19.38 -24.16 -3.18
C LYS A 382 19.12 -22.89 -4.00
N ARG A 383 17.88 -22.67 -4.41
CA ARG A 383 17.52 -21.58 -5.32
C ARG A 383 16.13 -21.01 -5.05
N VAL A 384 15.93 -19.76 -5.44
CA VAL A 384 14.60 -19.16 -5.56
C VAL A 384 14.22 -19.07 -7.03
N VAL A 385 13.01 -19.50 -7.36
CA VAL A 385 12.50 -19.59 -8.73
C VAL A 385 11.31 -18.66 -8.92
N GLN A 386 11.29 -17.93 -10.03
CA GLN A 386 10.13 -17.17 -10.51
C GLN A 386 9.41 -17.99 -11.59
N TRP A 387 8.13 -18.26 -11.39
CA TRP A 387 7.32 -19.07 -12.29
C TRP A 387 6.08 -18.29 -12.73
N SER A 388 5.92 -18.05 -14.03
CA SER A 388 4.77 -17.29 -14.53
C SER A 388 3.46 -18.05 -14.32
N ARG A 389 2.42 -17.37 -13.84
CA ARG A 389 1.07 -17.97 -13.73
C ARG A 389 0.36 -18.11 -15.08
N ARG A 390 0.87 -17.46 -16.14
CA ARG A 390 0.29 -17.47 -17.50
C ARG A 390 1.05 -18.35 -18.49
N SER A 391 2.37 -18.49 -18.33
CA SER A 391 3.24 -19.19 -19.28
C SER A 391 3.60 -20.58 -18.79
N GLN A 392 3.61 -21.56 -19.70
CA GLN A 392 4.01 -22.94 -19.41
C GLN A 392 5.52 -23.20 -19.55
N LYS A 393 6.35 -22.17 -19.74
CA LYS A 393 7.79 -22.30 -20.06
C LYS A 393 8.69 -22.76 -18.89
N GLY A 394 8.12 -23.21 -17.77
CA GLY A 394 8.87 -23.57 -16.57
C GLY A 394 9.37 -22.34 -15.78
N GLY A 395 9.99 -22.60 -14.64
CA GLY A 395 10.49 -21.59 -13.71
C GLY A 395 11.88 -21.08 -14.07
N LYS A 396 12.08 -19.77 -13.92
CA LYS A 396 13.37 -19.08 -14.05
C LYS A 396 14.01 -18.94 -12.67
N THR A 397 15.23 -19.43 -12.50
CA THR A 397 16.01 -19.16 -11.28
C THR A 397 16.36 -17.68 -11.18
N ILE A 398 16.00 -17.04 -10.07
CA ILE A 398 16.28 -15.62 -9.79
C ILE A 398 17.32 -15.42 -8.69
N ILE A 399 17.47 -16.37 -7.76
CA ILE A 399 18.51 -16.38 -6.72
C ILE A 399 19.11 -17.80 -6.65
N LYS A 400 20.44 -17.91 -6.51
CA LYS A 400 21.19 -19.17 -6.44
C LYS A 400 21.95 -19.26 -5.11
N ASP A 401 22.42 -20.47 -4.81
CA ASP A 401 23.27 -20.79 -3.67
C ASP A 401 22.69 -20.30 -2.33
N ILE A 402 21.38 -20.52 -2.15
CA ILE A 402 20.62 -20.08 -0.98
C ILE A 402 19.86 -21.26 -0.37
N GLY A 403 20.04 -21.49 0.93
CA GLY A 403 19.25 -22.44 1.73
C GLY A 403 17.84 -21.91 2.00
N CYS A 404 17.12 -21.51 0.94
CA CYS A 404 15.91 -20.71 1.06
C CYS A 404 14.78 -21.45 1.79
N HIS A 405 14.20 -20.85 2.82
CA HIS A 405 13.10 -21.45 3.57
C HIS A 405 11.81 -20.64 3.46
N GLY A 406 11.78 -19.41 3.96
CA GLY A 406 10.64 -18.50 3.93
C GLY A 406 10.83 -17.34 2.96
N LEU A 407 9.73 -16.86 2.38
CA LEU A 407 9.66 -15.73 1.45
C LEU A 407 8.69 -14.68 1.94
N VAL A 408 9.05 -13.41 1.74
CA VAL A 408 8.09 -12.30 1.83
C VAL A 408 8.53 -11.18 0.90
N MET A 409 7.57 -10.52 0.27
CA MET A 409 7.81 -9.34 -0.56
C MET A 409 7.17 -8.12 0.10
N ASP A 410 7.95 -7.05 0.26
CA ASP A 410 7.42 -5.78 0.78
C ASP A 410 6.69 -4.97 -0.30
N ASP A 411 6.02 -3.90 0.11
CA ASP A 411 5.29 -2.97 -0.76
C ASP A 411 6.18 -2.22 -1.76
N ARG A 412 7.51 -2.22 -1.57
CA ARG A 412 8.49 -1.65 -2.49
C ARG A 412 9.06 -2.71 -3.45
N ARG A 413 8.51 -3.92 -3.46
CA ARG A 413 8.96 -5.08 -4.23
C ARG A 413 10.41 -5.49 -3.91
N PHE A 414 10.84 -5.36 -2.67
CA PHE A 414 12.01 -6.09 -2.19
C PHE A 414 11.60 -7.48 -1.74
N LEU A 415 12.31 -8.48 -2.26
CA LEU A 415 12.15 -9.87 -1.84
C LEU A 415 13.05 -10.16 -0.65
N TYR A 416 12.48 -10.65 0.43
CA TYR A 416 13.20 -11.14 1.59
C TYR A 416 13.18 -12.66 1.57
N VAL A 417 14.33 -13.26 1.86
CA VAL A 417 14.51 -14.72 1.88
C VAL A 417 15.33 -15.09 3.09
N SER A 418 14.83 -16.03 3.90
CA SER A 418 15.64 -16.65 4.95
C SER A 418 16.50 -17.77 4.35
N ASP A 419 17.77 -17.77 4.74
CA ASP A 419 18.73 -18.83 4.43
C ASP A 419 19.04 -19.57 5.73
N ASP A 420 18.49 -20.77 5.88
CA ASP A 420 18.63 -21.54 7.12
C ASP A 420 19.98 -22.25 7.24
N GLU A 421 20.71 -22.43 6.13
CA GLU A 421 22.07 -22.98 6.10
C GLU A 421 23.10 -21.91 6.45
N LYS A 422 22.83 -20.65 6.10
CA LYS A 422 23.71 -19.51 6.43
C LYS A 422 23.29 -18.72 7.67
N HIS A 423 22.18 -19.09 8.31
CA HIS A 423 21.70 -18.46 9.54
C HIS A 423 21.46 -16.95 9.37
N GLU A 424 20.81 -16.56 8.26
CA GLU A 424 20.60 -15.16 7.91
C GLU A 424 19.29 -14.92 7.14
N VAL A 425 18.86 -13.66 7.08
CA VAL A 425 17.82 -13.20 6.16
C VAL A 425 18.42 -12.16 5.23
N ARG A 426 18.21 -12.34 3.93
CA ARG A 426 18.65 -11.43 2.88
C ARG A 426 17.48 -10.71 2.23
N ARG A 427 17.70 -9.45 1.87
CA ARG A 427 16.80 -8.61 1.08
C ARG A 427 17.39 -8.38 -0.31
N TYR A 428 16.61 -8.63 -1.33
CA TYR A 428 16.96 -8.49 -2.74
C TYR A 428 16.06 -7.46 -3.41
N ARG A 429 16.64 -6.55 -4.19
CA ARG A 429 15.86 -5.85 -5.22
C ARG A 429 15.55 -6.85 -6.34
N MET A 430 14.35 -6.80 -6.92
CA MET A 430 14.05 -7.67 -8.07
C MET A 430 15.09 -7.49 -9.19
N GLY A 431 15.70 -8.59 -9.63
CA GLY A 431 16.79 -8.61 -10.62
C GLY A 431 18.21 -8.61 -10.01
N GLU A 432 18.36 -8.38 -8.71
CA GLU A 432 19.62 -8.49 -7.98
C GLU A 432 19.92 -9.95 -7.59
N THR A 433 21.19 -10.36 -7.63
CA THR A 433 21.60 -11.72 -7.27
C THR A 433 22.27 -11.85 -5.90
N ASN A 434 22.85 -10.78 -5.36
CA ASN A 434 23.78 -10.86 -4.22
C ASN A 434 23.22 -10.39 -2.87
N GLY A 435 21.97 -9.89 -2.81
CA GLY A 435 21.14 -9.62 -1.62
C GLY A 435 21.83 -9.05 -0.37
N THR A 436 21.28 -7.98 0.20
CA THR A 436 21.81 -7.43 1.46
C THR A 436 21.34 -8.24 2.67
N VAL A 437 22.24 -8.63 3.58
CA VAL A 437 21.86 -9.23 4.87
C VAL A 437 21.15 -8.19 5.73
N VAL A 438 19.96 -8.52 6.23
CA VAL A 438 19.10 -7.63 7.03
C VAL A 438 18.76 -8.17 8.42
N ALA A 439 19.01 -9.45 8.67
CA ALA A 439 18.92 -10.07 9.99
C ALA A 439 19.88 -11.28 10.07
N GLY A 440 20.44 -11.56 11.24
CA GLY A 440 21.40 -12.65 11.44
C GLY A 440 22.75 -12.39 10.76
N GLY A 441 23.34 -13.43 10.14
CA GLY A 441 24.61 -13.34 9.40
C GLY A 441 25.86 -13.43 10.29
N ASN A 442 25.71 -13.75 11.58
CA ASN A 442 26.81 -13.93 12.54
C ASN A 442 27.01 -15.40 12.94
N GLY A 443 26.62 -16.33 12.05
CA GLY A 443 26.71 -17.77 12.25
C GLY A 443 25.61 -18.36 13.13
N GLU A 444 25.71 -19.68 13.34
CA GLU A 444 24.82 -20.44 14.21
C GLU A 444 25.00 -20.04 15.68
N GLY A 445 23.91 -19.79 16.39
CA GLY A 445 23.94 -19.53 17.82
C GLY A 445 22.64 -18.93 18.35
N ASN A 446 22.64 -18.52 19.62
CA ASN A 446 21.47 -18.02 20.34
C ASN A 446 21.61 -16.56 20.83
N CYS A 447 22.70 -15.87 20.50
CA CYS A 447 22.84 -14.45 20.75
C CYS A 447 21.78 -13.63 19.98
N LEU A 448 21.56 -12.37 20.37
CA LEU A 448 20.57 -11.50 19.74
C LEU A 448 20.87 -11.16 18.27
N ASN A 449 22.11 -11.37 17.84
CA ASN A 449 22.57 -11.17 16.46
C ASN A 449 22.77 -12.47 15.67
N GLN A 450 22.36 -13.62 16.22
CA GLN A 450 22.53 -14.96 15.64
C GLN A 450 21.20 -15.70 15.50
N PHE A 451 21.20 -16.73 14.64
CA PHE A 451 20.06 -17.63 14.46
C PHE A 451 20.49 -19.09 14.51
N GLN A 452 19.56 -19.99 14.82
CA GLN A 452 19.70 -21.42 14.65
C GLN A 452 18.53 -21.96 13.83
N GLN A 453 18.81 -22.23 12.55
CA GLN A 453 17.83 -22.65 11.54
C GLN A 453 16.66 -21.66 11.37
N PRO A 454 16.94 -20.41 10.93
CA PRO A 454 15.87 -19.44 10.66
C PRO A 454 14.95 -19.95 9.55
N ASN A 455 13.63 -19.90 9.78
CA ASN A 455 12.65 -20.46 8.85
C ASN A 455 11.73 -19.38 8.26
N TYR A 456 10.45 -19.34 8.62
CA TYR A 456 9.51 -18.37 8.06
C TYR A 456 9.84 -16.95 8.53
N ILE A 457 9.49 -16.01 7.67
CA ILE A 457 9.73 -14.60 7.87
C ILE A 457 8.48 -13.80 7.52
N CYS A 458 8.31 -12.65 8.18
CA CYS A 458 7.38 -11.62 7.72
C CYS A 458 7.99 -10.24 7.92
N VAL A 459 7.48 -9.25 7.20
CA VAL A 459 7.94 -7.86 7.26
C VAL A 459 6.78 -6.97 7.67
N ASP A 460 6.98 -6.12 8.68
CA ASP A 460 5.99 -5.12 9.08
C ASP A 460 6.06 -3.85 8.22
N ARG A 461 5.13 -2.90 8.44
CA ARG A 461 5.08 -1.64 7.66
C ARG A 461 6.26 -0.71 7.89
N ASP A 462 6.99 -0.90 8.99
CA ASP A 462 8.21 -0.16 9.28
C ASP A 462 9.45 -0.86 8.69
N TYR A 463 9.23 -1.90 7.87
CA TYR A 463 10.24 -2.73 7.25
C TYR A 463 11.09 -3.52 8.26
N SER A 464 10.56 -3.75 9.46
CA SER A 464 11.18 -4.65 10.42
C SER A 464 10.93 -6.09 10.01
N VAL A 465 11.96 -6.93 10.12
CA VAL A 465 11.90 -8.34 9.75
C VAL A 465 11.65 -9.17 11.00
N TYR A 466 10.60 -9.97 10.98
CA TYR A 466 10.35 -10.99 11.99
C TYR A 466 10.79 -12.34 11.44
N VAL A 467 11.49 -13.12 12.26
CA VAL A 467 12.11 -14.38 11.85
C VAL A 467 11.80 -15.44 12.89
N GLY A 468 11.23 -16.57 12.45
CA GLY A 468 11.16 -17.77 13.26
C GLY A 468 12.56 -18.35 13.43
N ASP A 469 13.08 -18.31 14.66
CA ASP A 469 14.38 -18.83 15.02
C ASP A 469 14.19 -20.24 15.62
N LYS A 470 13.94 -21.19 14.71
CA LYS A 470 13.28 -22.47 15.00
C LYS A 470 13.91 -23.22 16.16
N ASN A 471 15.21 -23.45 16.11
CA ASN A 471 15.91 -24.27 17.11
C ASN A 471 16.25 -23.50 18.39
N ASN A 472 16.17 -22.17 18.35
CA ASN A 472 16.24 -21.34 19.56
C ASN A 472 14.86 -21.11 20.22
N HIS A 473 13.79 -21.68 19.64
CA HIS A 473 12.43 -21.65 20.19
C HIS A 473 11.93 -20.22 20.48
N ARG A 474 12.18 -19.32 19.55
CA ARG A 474 11.81 -17.90 19.66
C ARG A 474 11.47 -17.31 18.30
N VAL A 475 10.79 -16.18 18.31
CA VAL A 475 10.65 -15.31 17.15
C VAL A 475 11.42 -14.03 17.43
N MET A 476 12.30 -13.65 16.52
CA MET A 476 13.13 -12.45 16.63
C MET A 476 12.57 -11.36 15.72
N LYS A 477 12.55 -10.11 16.19
CA LYS A 477 12.30 -8.91 15.38
C LYS A 477 13.60 -8.14 15.18
N TRP A 478 13.95 -7.89 13.93
CA TRP A 478 15.00 -6.96 13.53
C TRP A 478 14.35 -5.67 13.04
N VAL A 479 14.55 -4.59 13.79
CA VAL A 479 14.18 -3.24 13.32
C VAL A 479 15.06 -2.89 12.12
N ASN A 480 14.50 -2.23 11.11
CA ASN A 480 15.23 -1.87 9.90
C ASN A 480 16.54 -1.11 10.21
N GLY A 481 17.67 -1.66 9.80
CA GLY A 481 19.02 -1.11 10.05
C GLY A 481 19.65 -1.48 11.40
N ALA A 482 18.97 -2.27 12.24
CA ALA A 482 19.52 -2.74 13.51
C ALA A 482 20.64 -3.78 13.30
N LYS A 483 21.63 -3.78 14.21
CA LYS A 483 22.74 -4.75 14.21
C LYS A 483 22.39 -6.07 14.89
N GLU A 484 21.41 -6.05 15.78
CA GLU A 484 20.91 -7.21 16.52
C GLU A 484 19.38 -7.14 16.61
N GLY A 485 18.76 -8.29 16.85
CA GLY A 485 17.32 -8.41 17.00
C GLY A 485 16.87 -8.26 18.45
N ILE A 486 15.56 -8.16 18.61
CA ILE A 486 14.87 -8.26 19.90
C ILE A 486 13.96 -9.50 19.88
N ILE A 487 13.81 -10.15 21.02
CA ILE A 487 12.89 -11.28 21.15
C ILE A 487 11.46 -10.72 21.07
N ALA A 488 10.75 -11.06 20.00
CA ALA A 488 9.36 -10.64 19.78
C ALA A 488 8.38 -11.58 20.48
N VAL A 489 8.66 -12.89 20.42
CA VAL A 489 7.81 -13.94 21.00
C VAL A 489 8.69 -15.07 21.54
N GLY A 490 8.35 -15.61 22.71
CA GLY A 490 9.08 -16.72 23.32
C GLY A 490 10.38 -16.30 24.03
N GLY A 491 11.43 -17.12 23.90
CA GLY A 491 12.74 -16.86 24.51
C GLY A 491 12.90 -17.24 25.99
N GLN A 492 11.89 -17.92 26.57
CA GLN A 492 11.92 -18.45 27.94
C GLN A 492 12.21 -19.98 27.96
N GLY A 493 13.03 -20.43 27.01
CA GLY A 493 13.30 -21.84 26.76
C GLY A 493 12.17 -22.57 26.02
N VAL A 494 12.45 -23.82 25.64
CA VAL A 494 11.48 -24.73 25.02
C VAL A 494 10.38 -25.11 26.01
N GLY A 495 9.14 -25.12 25.55
CA GLY A 495 8.00 -25.55 26.38
C GLY A 495 6.65 -25.24 25.75
N ASN A 496 5.58 -25.53 26.49
CA ASN A 496 4.19 -25.34 26.05
C ASN A 496 3.44 -24.25 26.84
N GLY A 497 4.11 -23.55 27.75
CA GLY A 497 3.52 -22.39 28.43
C GLY A 497 3.16 -21.26 27.45
N LEU A 498 2.33 -20.31 27.89
CA LEU A 498 1.92 -19.16 27.07
C LEU A 498 3.04 -18.14 26.82
N ARG A 499 4.21 -18.35 27.43
CA ARG A 499 5.44 -17.54 27.24
C ARG A 499 6.56 -18.31 26.54
N GLN A 500 6.29 -19.57 26.17
CA GLN A 500 7.25 -20.49 25.60
C GLN A 500 6.76 -20.95 24.22
N LEU A 501 7.73 -21.32 23.39
CA LEU A 501 7.50 -21.90 22.07
C LEU A 501 8.24 -23.23 22.00
N SER A 502 7.87 -24.08 21.05
CA SER A 502 8.56 -25.30 20.72
C SER A 502 8.63 -25.45 19.20
N TYR A 503 9.81 -25.11 18.67
CA TYR A 503 10.15 -25.13 17.24
C TYR A 503 9.22 -24.25 16.38
N PRO A 504 9.09 -22.93 16.64
CA PRO A 504 8.16 -22.08 15.89
C PRO A 504 8.41 -22.14 14.37
N ALA A 505 7.32 -22.17 13.62
CA ALA A 505 7.29 -22.23 12.16
C ALA A 505 6.77 -20.91 11.56
N GLY A 506 5.62 -20.92 10.89
CA GLY A 506 5.00 -19.74 10.29
C GLY A 506 4.90 -18.56 11.26
N VAL A 507 5.26 -17.37 10.78
CA VAL A 507 5.15 -16.09 11.51
C VAL A 507 4.42 -15.09 10.64
N LEU A 508 3.36 -14.48 11.18
CA LEU A 508 2.67 -13.34 10.57
C LEU A 508 2.64 -12.19 11.57
N VAL A 509 2.60 -10.97 11.07
CA VAL A 509 2.41 -9.78 11.89
C VAL A 509 1.31 -8.92 11.31
N ASP A 510 0.36 -8.53 12.15
CA ASP A 510 -0.73 -7.66 11.72
C ASP A 510 -0.35 -6.17 11.72
N PRO A 511 -1.21 -5.30 11.15
CA PRO A 511 -1.07 -3.84 11.18
C PRO A 511 -0.76 -3.18 12.53
N LEU A 512 -1.07 -3.83 13.66
CA LEU A 512 -0.85 -3.31 15.01
C LEU A 512 0.46 -3.81 15.62
N GLY A 513 1.22 -4.63 14.88
CA GLY A 513 2.45 -5.25 15.35
C GLY A 513 2.23 -6.51 16.19
N THR A 514 1.01 -7.06 16.20
CA THR A 514 0.70 -8.34 16.87
C THR A 514 1.26 -9.49 16.04
N ALA A 515 2.03 -10.37 16.67
CA ALA A 515 2.60 -11.55 16.03
C ALA A 515 1.68 -12.77 16.16
N TYR A 516 1.56 -13.54 15.08
CA TYR A 516 0.84 -14.80 15.02
C TYR A 516 1.84 -15.89 14.65
N VAL A 517 1.96 -16.92 15.48
CA VAL A 517 3.04 -17.89 15.38
C VAL A 517 2.47 -19.31 15.37
N ALA A 518 2.89 -20.09 14.37
CA ALA A 518 2.69 -21.52 14.35
C ALA A 518 3.68 -22.17 15.32
N ASP A 519 3.18 -22.63 16.46
CA ASP A 519 3.98 -23.28 17.48
C ASP A 519 4.00 -24.79 17.20
N TRP A 520 4.87 -25.17 16.26
CA TRP A 520 4.89 -26.45 15.54
C TRP A 520 4.71 -27.68 16.44
N SER A 521 5.59 -27.87 17.44
CA SER A 521 5.54 -29.05 18.33
C SER A 521 4.38 -28.99 19.32
N ASN A 522 3.86 -27.80 19.60
CA ASN A 522 2.74 -27.61 20.52
C ASN A 522 1.38 -27.65 19.81
N ASN A 523 1.35 -27.85 18.49
CA ASN A 523 0.14 -28.06 17.70
C ASN A 523 -0.90 -26.94 17.87
N ARG A 524 -0.43 -25.68 17.94
CA ARG A 524 -1.27 -24.50 18.14
C ARG A 524 -0.78 -23.30 17.34
N VAL A 525 -1.70 -22.40 17.02
CA VAL A 525 -1.39 -21.03 16.59
C VAL A 525 -1.58 -20.11 17.79
N ILE A 526 -0.54 -19.36 18.12
CA ILE A 526 -0.60 -18.34 19.17
C ILE A 526 -0.65 -16.94 18.58
N ARG A 527 -1.24 -16.02 19.34
CA ARG A 527 -1.23 -14.57 19.10
C ARG A 527 -0.48 -13.88 20.24
N TRP A 528 0.47 -13.01 19.91
CA TRP A 528 1.23 -12.21 20.84
C TRP A 528 1.08 -10.72 20.52
N CYS A 529 0.27 -10.02 21.30
CA CYS A 529 0.07 -8.58 21.14
C CYS A 529 1.33 -7.81 21.54
N SER A 530 1.60 -6.71 20.86
CA SER A 530 2.73 -5.83 21.21
C SER A 530 2.62 -5.37 22.67
N GLY A 531 3.70 -5.56 23.44
CA GLY A 531 3.74 -5.25 24.88
C GLY A 531 3.05 -6.26 25.80
N ALA A 532 2.46 -7.34 25.28
CA ALA A 532 1.89 -8.41 26.11
C ALA A 532 2.99 -9.20 26.84
N THR A 533 2.64 -9.75 28.01
CA THR A 533 3.53 -10.58 28.82
C THR A 533 3.40 -12.07 28.53
N GLN A 534 2.34 -12.48 27.84
CA GLN A 534 2.01 -13.85 27.44
C GLN A 534 1.15 -13.87 26.17
N ALA A 535 1.10 -15.02 25.51
CA ALA A 535 0.31 -15.26 24.31
C ALA A 535 -1.14 -15.68 24.61
N ASP A 536 -2.01 -15.50 23.61
CA ASP A 536 -3.30 -16.18 23.51
C ASP A 536 -3.22 -17.34 22.52
N VAL A 537 -3.92 -18.45 22.78
CA VAL A 537 -4.10 -19.51 21.76
C VAL A 537 -5.33 -19.16 20.94
N ILE A 538 -5.16 -19.01 19.62
CA ILE A 538 -6.27 -18.64 18.72
C ILE A 538 -6.77 -19.81 17.87
N ALA A 539 -5.95 -20.85 17.68
CA ALA A 539 -6.34 -22.11 17.04
C ALA A 539 -5.47 -23.25 17.57
N GLY A 540 -6.01 -24.46 17.63
CA GLY A 540 -5.29 -25.65 18.09
C GLY A 540 -5.11 -25.70 19.61
N GLY A 541 -4.07 -26.41 20.07
CA GLY A 541 -3.77 -26.61 21.50
C GLY A 541 -4.67 -27.63 22.20
N ASN A 542 -5.49 -28.37 21.45
CA ASN A 542 -6.42 -29.38 21.97
C ASN A 542 -5.93 -30.82 21.72
N GLY A 543 -4.61 -31.01 21.79
CA GLY A 543 -3.93 -32.25 21.44
C GLY A 543 -3.73 -32.45 19.94
N GLU A 544 -2.88 -33.42 19.61
CA GLU A 544 -2.65 -33.85 18.23
C GLU A 544 -3.89 -34.57 17.68
N GLY A 545 -4.24 -34.30 16.43
CA GLY A 545 -5.36 -34.99 15.79
C GLY A 545 -5.87 -34.29 14.54
N ARG A 546 -6.98 -34.81 14.02
CA ARG A 546 -7.59 -34.42 12.73
C ARG A 546 -8.92 -33.68 12.86
N GLN A 547 -9.38 -33.43 14.09
CA GLN A 547 -10.61 -32.64 14.30
C GLN A 547 -10.42 -31.19 13.83
N ALA A 548 -11.52 -30.45 13.71
CA ALA A 548 -11.56 -29.10 13.15
C ALA A 548 -10.70 -28.06 13.92
N ASN A 549 -10.33 -28.35 15.17
CA ASN A 549 -9.45 -27.50 15.98
C ASN A 549 -8.29 -28.30 16.60
N GLN A 550 -7.83 -29.32 15.88
CA GLN A 550 -6.63 -30.09 16.18
C GLN A 550 -5.70 -30.05 14.97
N PHE A 551 -4.41 -30.06 15.24
CA PHE A 551 -3.35 -30.03 14.25
C PHE A 551 -2.32 -31.11 14.57
N THR A 552 -1.49 -31.43 13.59
CA THR A 552 -0.29 -32.23 13.79
C THR A 552 0.87 -31.58 13.05
N ARG A 553 1.72 -30.86 13.82
CA ARG A 553 2.95 -30.17 13.41
C ARG A 553 2.74 -29.07 12.37
N LEU A 554 1.89 -28.08 12.67
CA LEU A 554 1.55 -27.01 11.72
C LEU A 554 2.78 -26.19 11.27
N GLU A 555 2.79 -25.79 10.00
CA GLU A 555 3.91 -25.06 9.36
C GLU A 555 3.49 -23.64 8.97
N GLY A 556 3.18 -23.40 7.69
CA GLY A 556 2.89 -22.08 7.14
C GLY A 556 1.57 -21.51 7.62
N LEU A 557 1.54 -20.18 7.78
CA LEU A 557 0.36 -19.38 8.08
C LEU A 557 0.14 -18.36 6.97
N SER A 558 -1.11 -18.04 6.67
CA SER A 558 -1.44 -16.91 5.78
C SER A 558 -2.75 -16.24 6.19
N PHE A 559 -2.86 -14.93 5.98
CA PHE A 559 -4.14 -14.23 6.06
C PHE A 559 -4.66 -13.98 4.64
N ASP A 560 -5.98 -14.11 4.45
CA ASP A 560 -6.61 -13.53 3.27
C ASP A 560 -6.93 -12.04 3.50
N ARG A 561 -7.36 -11.35 2.43
CA ARG A 561 -7.79 -9.93 2.47
C ARG A 561 -8.93 -9.65 3.47
N TYR A 562 -9.68 -10.67 3.89
CA TYR A 562 -10.77 -10.56 4.85
C TYR A 562 -10.30 -10.79 6.30
N GLY A 563 -9.03 -11.16 6.49
CA GLY A 563 -8.46 -11.48 7.80
C GLY A 563 -8.73 -12.92 8.26
N ASN A 564 -9.26 -13.80 7.40
CA ASN A 564 -9.36 -15.22 7.76
C ASN A 564 -7.95 -15.83 7.84
N LEU A 565 -7.73 -16.69 8.84
CA LEU A 565 -6.45 -17.35 9.05
C LEU A 565 -6.44 -18.70 8.34
N TYR A 566 -5.40 -18.94 7.54
CA TYR A 566 -5.12 -20.22 6.91
C TYR A 566 -3.89 -20.85 7.56
N VAL A 567 -3.95 -22.16 7.79
CA VAL A 567 -2.92 -22.93 8.48
C VAL A 567 -2.61 -24.18 7.67
N ALA A 568 -1.34 -24.38 7.32
CA ALA A 568 -0.86 -25.63 6.77
C ALA A 568 -0.71 -26.67 7.88
N ASP A 569 -1.62 -27.63 7.90
CA ASP A 569 -1.65 -28.74 8.86
C ASP A 569 -0.79 -29.89 8.32
N TYR A 570 0.53 -29.67 8.38
CA TYR A 570 1.59 -30.41 7.71
C TYR A 570 1.42 -31.94 7.75
N SER A 571 1.33 -32.54 8.93
CA SER A 571 1.27 -34.01 9.06
C SER A 571 -0.13 -34.58 8.85
N ASN A 572 -1.15 -33.72 8.82
CA ASN A 572 -2.51 -34.12 8.47
C ASN A 572 -2.80 -33.99 6.97
N HIS A 573 -1.88 -33.40 6.20
CA HIS A 573 -1.94 -33.29 4.75
C HIS A 573 -3.14 -32.45 4.27
N ARG A 574 -3.37 -31.32 4.93
CA ARG A 574 -4.48 -30.41 4.62
C ARG A 574 -4.13 -28.95 4.92
N VAL A 575 -4.93 -28.04 4.40
CA VAL A 575 -4.95 -26.63 4.81
C VAL A 575 -6.29 -26.33 5.47
N GLN A 576 -6.25 -25.75 6.67
CA GLN A 576 -7.45 -25.33 7.40
C GLN A 576 -7.60 -23.82 7.38
N ARG A 577 -8.84 -23.35 7.22
CA ARG A 577 -9.23 -21.94 7.29
C ARG A 577 -10.09 -21.70 8.53
N PHE A 578 -9.74 -20.69 9.30
CA PHE A 578 -10.48 -20.18 10.45
C PHE A 578 -11.06 -18.83 10.06
N ALA A 579 -12.38 -18.70 10.12
CA ALA A 579 -13.07 -17.48 9.73
C ALA A 579 -12.87 -16.40 10.80
N ILE A 580 -12.68 -15.14 10.41
CA ILE A 580 -12.64 -14.06 11.39
C ILE A 580 -14.07 -13.78 11.91
N GLU A 581 -14.21 -13.66 13.22
CA GLU A 581 -15.43 -13.31 13.95
C GLU A 581 -15.17 -11.92 14.56
N GLN A 582 -15.83 -10.90 14.01
CA GLN A 582 -15.71 -9.50 14.44
C GLN A 582 -17.06 -8.97 14.93
#